data_AF-A0A261SJH9-F1
#
_entry.id   AF-A0A261SJH9-F1
#
_cell.length_a   1.000
_cell.length_b   1.000
_cell.length_c   1.000
_cell.angle_alpha   90.00
_cell.angle_beta   90.00
_cell.angle_gamma   90.00
#
_symmetry.space_group_name_H-M   'P 1'
#
loop_
_entity.id
_entity.type
_entity.pdbx_description
1 polymer ?
#
loop_
_entity_poly.entity_id
_entity_poly.type
_entity_poly.pdbx_seq_one_letter_code
_entity_poly.pdbx_strand_id
1 'polypeptide(L)'
;MARKRAAAQPASAEPRVVLPYDVYAATRFFLATGRTEDEVLARIGLTPAQWAALKQTYEWLGSGVRLYADYFDGADDAAIVARLLGPRWAAPEGQEITLGGLTYHVERAAWKQPHIGPYADTDWKAEFIAAHPDMTRCYYSHDGERVYFLGQPLADRDGKPMDIDPASFRWLGGRWLADARHVYGQGQLGGARPRYYWYIVDDADRDTFTPLNFRYARDARRAYYITGKSIRSTHPESFEVVPEVRLNFRDISQDPLVDTSVFARDRDHVYFYGTRLRGADPATFRVLGNGYSRDAQRVWFHDAKRLIEGADAATFRVPVPGEPHPGIRSCATDRLRSYVDGLPQPAEKVLDGWRPFFEFHADLSDWWWHREAARRG
;
A
#
# COMPACT_ATOMS: atom_id res chain seq x y z
N MET A 1 -17.96 20.90 -15.34
CA MET A 1 -18.23 19.64 -16.07
C MET A 1 -18.95 18.69 -15.14
N ALA A 2 -20.21 18.36 -15.42
CA ALA A 2 -21.01 17.47 -14.61
C ALA A 2 -20.44 16.04 -14.63
N ARG A 3 -20.22 15.45 -13.45
CA ARG A 3 -19.91 14.02 -13.32
C ARG A 3 -21.09 13.25 -13.91
N LYS A 4 -20.87 12.54 -15.02
CA LYS A 4 -21.79 11.52 -15.54
C LYS A 4 -22.09 10.56 -14.39
N ARG A 5 -23.33 10.53 -13.92
CA ARG A 5 -23.87 9.37 -13.19
C ARG A 5 -23.55 8.14 -14.04
N ALA A 6 -22.96 7.11 -13.43
CA ALA A 6 -22.88 5.81 -14.07
C ALA A 6 -24.31 5.44 -14.51
N ALA A 7 -24.53 5.29 -15.81
CA ALA A 7 -25.83 4.89 -16.32
C ALA A 7 -26.14 3.52 -15.74
N ALA A 8 -27.29 3.38 -15.08
CA ALA A 8 -27.84 2.07 -14.75
C ALA A 8 -27.95 1.28 -16.06
N GLN A 9 -27.32 0.10 -16.10
CA GLN A 9 -27.46 -0.80 -17.23
C GLN A 9 -28.93 -1.25 -17.36
N PRO A 10 -29.39 -1.57 -18.59
CA PRO A 10 -30.69 -2.17 -18.76
C PRO A 10 -30.78 -3.45 -17.91
N ALA A 11 -31.93 -3.66 -17.26
CA ALA A 11 -32.19 -4.86 -16.50
C ALA A 11 -31.90 -6.10 -17.37
N SER A 12 -31.08 -7.04 -16.88
CA SER A 12 -30.93 -8.33 -17.53
C SER A 12 -32.31 -8.98 -17.62
N ALA A 13 -32.66 -9.55 -18.77
CA ALA A 13 -33.90 -10.32 -18.93
C ALA A 13 -33.93 -11.57 -18.03
N GLU A 14 -32.78 -11.99 -17.50
CA GLU A 14 -32.63 -13.12 -16.60
C GLU A 14 -32.98 -12.75 -15.14
N PRO A 15 -33.58 -13.67 -14.37
CA PRO A 15 -33.94 -13.43 -12.97
C PRO A 15 -32.69 -13.15 -12.11
N ARG A 16 -32.83 -12.23 -11.16
CA ARG A 16 -31.79 -11.93 -10.15
C ARG A 16 -31.58 -13.14 -9.25
N VAL A 17 -30.32 -13.50 -9.01
CA VAL A 17 -29.96 -14.63 -8.16
C VAL A 17 -29.19 -14.11 -6.95
N VAL A 18 -29.46 -14.67 -5.77
CA VAL A 18 -28.72 -14.39 -4.55
C VAL A 18 -28.00 -15.66 -4.14
N LEU A 19 -26.69 -15.58 -3.91
CA LEU A 19 -25.89 -16.69 -3.40
C LEU A 19 -25.49 -16.42 -1.95
N PRO A 20 -25.42 -17.45 -1.09
CA PRO A 20 -24.65 -17.36 0.14
C PRO A 20 -23.24 -16.83 -0.15
N TYR A 21 -22.75 -15.92 0.69
CA TYR A 21 -21.53 -15.17 0.38
C TYR A 21 -20.27 -16.04 0.45
N ASP A 22 -20.28 -17.09 1.28
CA ASP A 22 -19.24 -18.11 1.32
C ASP A 22 -19.14 -18.83 -0.04
N VAL A 23 -20.25 -19.30 -0.59
CA VAL A 23 -20.31 -19.93 -1.92
C VAL A 23 -19.81 -18.96 -2.99
N TYR A 24 -20.26 -17.71 -2.97
CA TYR A 24 -19.77 -16.67 -3.88
C TYR A 24 -18.24 -16.47 -3.78
N ALA A 25 -17.70 -16.44 -2.57
CA ALA A 25 -16.27 -16.27 -2.34
C ALA A 25 -15.47 -17.49 -2.84
N ALA A 26 -15.97 -18.72 -2.62
CA ALA A 26 -15.38 -19.94 -3.18
C ALA A 26 -15.44 -19.97 -4.72
N THR A 27 -16.57 -19.60 -5.32
CA THR A 27 -16.71 -19.45 -6.77
C THR A 27 -15.66 -18.48 -7.32
N ARG A 28 -15.49 -17.30 -6.70
CA ARG A 28 -14.44 -16.34 -7.09
C ARG A 28 -13.04 -16.91 -6.92
N PHE A 29 -12.81 -17.68 -5.86
CA PHE A 29 -11.51 -18.27 -5.59
C PHE A 29 -11.14 -19.28 -6.67
N PHE A 30 -12.02 -20.22 -7.02
CA PHE A 30 -11.75 -21.19 -8.09
C PHE A 30 -11.54 -20.54 -9.46
N LEU A 31 -12.32 -19.51 -9.80
CA LEU A 31 -12.11 -18.72 -11.02
C LEU A 31 -10.75 -17.99 -11.00
N ALA A 32 -10.26 -17.61 -9.82
CA ALA A 32 -8.97 -16.98 -9.66
C ALA A 32 -7.79 -17.98 -9.64
N THR A 33 -8.07 -19.29 -9.54
CA THR A 33 -7.07 -20.37 -9.55
C THR A 33 -7.18 -21.21 -10.81
N GLY A 34 -7.23 -20.57 -11.98
CA GLY A 34 -7.07 -21.23 -13.28
C GLY A 34 -8.28 -21.98 -13.83
N ARG A 35 -9.37 -22.14 -13.08
CA ARG A 35 -10.59 -22.83 -13.56
C ARG A 35 -11.38 -21.97 -14.53
N THR A 36 -12.01 -22.62 -15.49
CA THR A 36 -12.81 -21.92 -16.50
C THR A 36 -14.14 -21.45 -15.91
N GLU A 37 -14.71 -20.40 -16.51
CA GLU A 37 -16.01 -19.87 -16.07
C GLU A 37 -17.12 -20.93 -16.24
N ASP A 38 -17.09 -21.71 -17.32
CA ASP A 38 -18.06 -22.77 -17.58
C ASP A 38 -18.04 -23.87 -16.51
N GLU A 39 -16.85 -24.37 -16.13
CA GLU A 39 -16.72 -25.41 -15.09
C GLU A 39 -17.27 -24.94 -13.74
N VAL A 40 -16.88 -23.72 -13.33
CA VAL A 40 -17.17 -23.22 -11.99
C VAL A 40 -18.63 -22.78 -11.87
N LEU A 41 -19.19 -22.12 -12.89
CA LEU A 41 -20.57 -21.65 -12.86
C LEU A 41 -21.59 -22.77 -13.03
N ALA A 42 -21.26 -23.85 -13.78
CA ALA A 42 -22.13 -25.02 -13.90
C ALA A 42 -22.46 -25.65 -12.54
N ARG A 43 -21.51 -25.62 -11.58
CA ARG A 43 -21.72 -26.16 -10.22
C ARG A 43 -22.76 -25.40 -9.41
N ILE A 44 -22.93 -24.10 -9.68
CA ILE A 44 -23.87 -23.22 -8.99
C ILE A 44 -25.10 -22.89 -9.85
N GLY A 45 -25.20 -23.47 -11.05
CA GLY A 45 -26.32 -23.28 -11.96
C GLY A 45 -26.49 -21.84 -12.45
N LEU A 46 -25.39 -21.07 -12.56
CA LEU A 46 -25.44 -19.68 -13.03
C LEU A 46 -24.96 -19.54 -14.47
N THR A 47 -25.55 -18.59 -15.19
CA THR A 47 -25.00 -18.10 -16.46
C THR A 47 -23.87 -17.10 -16.23
N PRO A 48 -22.97 -16.86 -17.21
CA PRO A 48 -22.00 -15.78 -17.13
C PRO A 48 -22.63 -14.39 -16.93
N ALA A 49 -23.85 -14.16 -17.44
CA ALA A 49 -24.58 -12.91 -17.27
C ALA A 49 -25.06 -12.73 -15.82
N GLN A 50 -25.65 -13.76 -15.22
CA GLN A 50 -26.02 -13.76 -13.80
C GLN A 50 -24.81 -13.56 -12.90
N TRP A 51 -23.71 -14.24 -13.20
CA TRP A 51 -22.46 -14.09 -12.46
C TRP A 51 -21.87 -12.68 -12.56
N ALA A 52 -21.89 -12.06 -13.74
CA ALA A 52 -21.44 -10.68 -13.92
C ALA A 52 -22.28 -9.69 -13.10
N ALA A 53 -23.61 -9.82 -13.12
CA ALA A 53 -24.51 -8.98 -12.32
C ALA A 53 -24.30 -9.18 -10.80
N LEU A 54 -24.08 -10.42 -10.37
CA LEU A 54 -23.79 -10.75 -8.98
C LEU A 54 -22.44 -10.15 -8.53
N LYS A 55 -21.37 -10.32 -9.33
CA LYS A 55 -20.06 -9.74 -9.05
C LYS A 55 -20.14 -8.22 -8.90
N GLN A 56 -20.80 -7.56 -9.84
CA GLN A 56 -20.96 -6.11 -9.82
C GLN A 56 -21.67 -5.63 -8.55
N THR A 57 -22.67 -6.38 -8.08
CA THR A 57 -23.41 -6.04 -6.86
C THR A 57 -22.56 -6.29 -5.61
N TYR A 58 -21.96 -7.47 -5.52
CA TYR A 58 -21.26 -7.94 -4.32
C TYR A 58 -19.96 -7.18 -4.07
N GLU A 59 -19.36 -6.60 -5.09
CA GLU A 59 -18.17 -5.74 -4.98
C GLU A 59 -18.38 -4.56 -4.02
N TRP A 60 -19.61 -4.05 -3.93
CA TRP A 60 -19.99 -2.89 -3.12
C TRP A 60 -20.53 -3.24 -1.72
N LEU A 61 -20.70 -4.52 -1.39
CA LEU A 61 -21.20 -4.94 -0.08
C LEU A 61 -20.29 -4.41 1.04
N GLY A 62 -20.91 -3.84 2.07
CA GLY A 62 -20.21 -3.27 3.22
C GLY A 62 -19.43 -1.98 2.92
N SER A 63 -19.51 -1.45 1.70
CA SER A 63 -18.96 -0.14 1.37
C SER A 63 -19.89 0.97 1.86
N GLY A 64 -19.34 2.19 2.04
CA GLY A 64 -20.14 3.37 2.38
C GLY A 64 -21.11 3.82 1.26
N VAL A 65 -21.10 3.17 0.10
CA VAL A 65 -21.99 3.47 -1.03
C VAL A 65 -22.91 2.27 -1.28
N ARG A 66 -24.20 2.41 -0.97
CA ARG A 66 -25.20 1.32 -1.03
C ARG A 66 -25.71 1.02 -2.46
N LEU A 67 -24.80 0.86 -3.43
CA LEU A 67 -25.17 0.52 -4.82
C LEU A 67 -25.81 -0.87 -4.96
N TYR A 68 -25.67 -1.72 -3.94
CA TYR A 68 -26.26 -3.05 -3.89
C TYR A 68 -27.73 -3.05 -3.43
N ALA A 69 -28.25 -1.96 -2.86
CA ALA A 69 -29.57 -1.97 -2.22
C ALA A 69 -30.71 -2.34 -3.20
N ASP A 70 -30.68 -1.79 -4.41
CA ASP A 70 -31.68 -2.07 -5.45
C ASP A 70 -31.68 -3.55 -5.87
N TYR A 71 -30.53 -4.22 -5.79
CA TYR A 71 -30.41 -5.65 -6.08
C TYR A 71 -31.13 -6.52 -5.04
N PHE A 72 -31.20 -6.04 -3.79
CA PHE A 72 -31.88 -6.69 -2.67
C PHE A 72 -33.24 -6.05 -2.34
N ASP A 73 -33.86 -5.39 -3.32
CA ASP A 73 -35.19 -4.78 -3.22
C ASP A 73 -35.31 -3.76 -2.07
N GLY A 74 -34.23 -3.02 -1.81
CA GLY A 74 -34.19 -1.99 -0.78
C GLY A 74 -34.03 -2.50 0.65
N ALA A 75 -33.73 -3.79 0.84
CA ALA A 75 -33.49 -4.37 2.16
C ALA A 75 -32.43 -3.61 2.97
N ASP A 76 -32.59 -3.60 4.29
CA ASP A 76 -31.57 -3.09 5.20
C ASP A 76 -30.36 -4.04 5.29
N ASP A 77 -29.25 -3.55 5.84
CA ASP A 77 -28.01 -4.31 5.87
C ASP A 77 -28.13 -5.59 6.73
N ALA A 78 -28.94 -5.58 7.79
CA ALA A 78 -29.16 -6.75 8.64
C ALA A 78 -29.93 -7.85 7.90
N ALA A 79 -30.97 -7.51 7.16
CA ALA A 79 -31.72 -8.43 6.32
C ALA A 79 -30.86 -8.98 5.18
N ILE A 80 -29.98 -8.17 4.60
CA ILE A 80 -29.03 -8.62 3.58
C ILE A 80 -28.02 -9.59 4.21
N VAL A 81 -27.41 -9.25 5.35
CA VAL A 81 -26.50 -10.16 6.08
C VAL A 81 -27.17 -11.51 6.35
N ALA A 82 -28.41 -11.51 6.85
CA ALA A 82 -29.15 -12.74 7.14
C ALA A 82 -29.37 -13.62 5.90
N ARG A 83 -29.62 -13.00 4.72
CA ARG A 83 -29.74 -13.71 3.44
C ARG A 83 -28.39 -14.27 2.96
N LEU A 84 -27.29 -13.61 3.27
CA LEU A 84 -25.96 -13.92 2.74
C LEU A 84 -25.10 -14.83 3.62
N LEU A 85 -25.34 -14.88 4.93
CA LEU A 85 -24.52 -15.67 5.87
C LEU A 85 -24.55 -17.17 5.60
N GLY A 86 -25.58 -17.66 4.91
CA GLY A 86 -25.81 -19.08 4.69
C GLY A 86 -26.03 -19.85 6.00
N PRO A 87 -26.39 -21.13 5.94
CA PRO A 87 -26.63 -21.95 7.12
C PRO A 87 -25.35 -22.48 7.79
N ARG A 88 -24.16 -22.16 7.27
CA ARG A 88 -22.88 -22.83 7.61
C ARG A 88 -21.88 -21.94 8.34
N TRP A 89 -22.08 -20.62 8.33
CA TRP A 89 -21.14 -19.68 8.92
C TRP A 89 -21.73 -19.07 10.20
N ALA A 90 -21.04 -19.26 11.32
CA ALA A 90 -21.42 -18.68 12.60
C ALA A 90 -20.52 -17.47 12.91
N ALA A 91 -21.11 -16.39 13.41
CA ALA A 91 -20.36 -15.28 13.94
C ALA A 91 -19.47 -15.74 15.11
N PRO A 92 -18.24 -15.21 15.24
CA PRO A 92 -17.49 -15.33 16.48
C PRO A 92 -18.35 -14.90 17.67
N GLU A 93 -18.24 -15.63 18.78
CA GLU A 93 -19.05 -15.39 19.97
C GLU A 93 -18.91 -13.93 20.44
N GLY A 94 -20.05 -13.23 20.59
CA GLY A 94 -20.09 -11.83 21.01
C GLY A 94 -19.85 -10.78 19.90
N GLN A 95 -19.74 -11.17 18.63
CA GLN A 95 -19.62 -10.23 17.51
C GLN A 95 -20.88 -10.20 16.64
N GLU A 96 -21.38 -9.00 16.35
CA GLU A 96 -22.36 -8.78 15.30
C GLU A 96 -21.67 -8.78 13.92
N ILE A 97 -22.18 -9.56 12.97
CA ILE A 97 -21.65 -9.53 11.60
C ILE A 97 -22.33 -8.39 10.84
N THR A 98 -21.56 -7.34 10.57
CA THR A 98 -21.95 -6.30 9.60
C THR A 98 -21.67 -6.78 8.16
N LEU A 99 -22.20 -6.11 7.14
CA LEU A 99 -21.82 -6.40 5.75
C LEU A 99 -20.30 -6.26 5.52
N GLY A 100 -19.66 -5.27 6.15
CA GLY A 100 -18.20 -5.12 6.12
C GLY A 100 -17.50 -6.34 6.73
N GLY A 101 -17.98 -6.78 7.90
CA GLY A 101 -17.49 -7.99 8.57
C GLY A 101 -17.68 -9.25 7.73
N LEU A 102 -18.83 -9.39 7.05
CA LEU A 102 -19.11 -10.51 6.14
C LEU A 102 -18.07 -10.56 5.02
N THR A 103 -17.87 -9.45 4.29
CA THR A 103 -16.90 -9.39 3.19
C THR A 103 -15.47 -9.61 3.64
N TYR A 104 -15.14 -9.29 4.89
CA TYR A 104 -13.78 -9.49 5.41
C TYR A 104 -13.54 -10.90 5.94
N HIS A 105 -14.41 -11.39 6.82
CA HIS A 105 -14.19 -12.64 7.54
C HIS A 105 -14.60 -13.87 6.72
N VAL A 106 -15.77 -13.83 6.05
CA VAL A 106 -16.27 -14.97 5.28
C VAL A 106 -15.43 -15.17 4.03
N GLU A 107 -15.06 -14.09 3.33
CA GLU A 107 -14.21 -14.19 2.14
C GLU A 107 -12.86 -14.85 2.48
N ARG A 108 -12.21 -14.42 3.57
CA ARG A 108 -10.95 -15.01 4.03
C ARG A 108 -11.09 -16.46 4.50
N ALA A 109 -12.20 -16.81 5.12
CA ALA A 109 -12.46 -18.20 5.51
C ALA A 109 -12.64 -19.09 4.28
N ALA A 110 -13.42 -18.63 3.29
CA ALA A 110 -13.63 -19.34 2.03
C ALA A 110 -12.34 -19.50 1.23
N TRP A 111 -11.42 -18.52 1.21
CA TRP A 111 -10.12 -18.70 0.55
C TRP A 111 -9.28 -19.80 1.21
N LYS A 112 -9.34 -19.93 2.54
CA LYS A 112 -8.59 -20.95 3.28
C LYS A 112 -9.21 -22.35 3.15
N GLN A 113 -10.53 -22.41 2.97
CA GLN A 113 -11.29 -23.66 2.81
C GLN A 113 -12.33 -23.48 1.69
N PRO A 114 -11.91 -23.56 0.41
CA PRO A 114 -12.77 -23.23 -0.73
C PRO A 114 -13.73 -24.36 -1.12
N HIS A 115 -13.49 -25.59 -0.65
CA HIS A 115 -14.34 -26.77 -0.89
C HIS A 115 -15.60 -26.74 -0.02
N ILE A 116 -16.49 -25.80 -0.32
CA ILE A 116 -17.74 -25.57 0.41
C ILE A 116 -18.95 -25.69 -0.51
N GLY A 117 -20.03 -26.24 0.03
CA GLY A 117 -21.30 -26.37 -0.68
C GLY A 117 -21.15 -27.08 -2.02
N PRO A 118 -21.54 -26.45 -3.16
CA PRO A 118 -21.44 -27.05 -4.49
C PRO A 118 -20.03 -27.48 -4.93
N TYR A 119 -18.99 -27.04 -4.23
CA TYR A 119 -17.60 -27.38 -4.50
C TYR A 119 -17.01 -28.40 -3.51
N ALA A 120 -17.77 -28.85 -2.50
CA ALA A 120 -17.27 -29.71 -1.42
C ALA A 120 -16.64 -31.01 -1.93
N ASP A 121 -17.25 -31.64 -2.93
CA ASP A 121 -16.81 -32.93 -3.47
C ASP A 121 -15.89 -32.80 -4.70
N THR A 122 -15.36 -31.60 -4.97
CA THR A 122 -14.45 -31.41 -6.10
C THR A 122 -13.03 -31.85 -5.73
N ASP A 123 -12.34 -32.46 -6.68
CA ASP A 123 -10.90 -32.76 -6.60
C ASP A 123 -10.04 -31.56 -7.05
N TRP A 124 -10.66 -30.39 -7.24
CA TRP A 124 -10.01 -29.21 -7.74
C TRP A 124 -9.00 -28.69 -6.72
N LYS A 125 -7.71 -28.81 -7.06
CA LYS A 125 -6.66 -28.19 -6.26
C LYS A 125 -6.74 -26.68 -6.41
N ALA A 126 -6.82 -25.99 -5.26
CA ALA A 126 -6.83 -24.54 -5.13
C ALA A 126 -6.41 -24.20 -3.70
N GLU A 127 -5.27 -23.56 -3.54
CA GLU A 127 -4.69 -23.25 -2.23
C GLU A 127 -4.40 -21.76 -2.10
N PHE A 128 -4.81 -21.17 -0.98
CA PHE A 128 -4.52 -19.79 -0.65
C PHE A 128 -3.15 -19.68 0.00
N ILE A 129 -2.34 -18.73 -0.47
CA ILE A 129 -0.97 -18.53 0.01
C ILE A 129 -0.92 -17.35 0.99
N ALA A 130 -1.29 -16.16 0.53
CA ALA A 130 -1.24 -14.94 1.33
C ALA A 130 -2.08 -13.82 0.73
N ALA A 131 -2.65 -12.96 1.60
CA ALA A 131 -3.26 -11.71 1.17
C ALA A 131 -2.17 -10.65 0.94
N HIS A 132 -2.38 -9.75 -0.02
CA HIS A 132 -1.48 -8.63 -0.26
C HIS A 132 -1.59 -7.61 0.88
N PRO A 133 -0.48 -7.07 1.41
CA PRO A 133 -0.49 -6.19 2.58
C PRO A 133 -1.26 -4.89 2.35
N ASP A 134 -1.07 -4.24 1.18
CA ASP A 134 -1.76 -2.98 0.85
C ASP A 134 -3.08 -3.14 0.11
N MET A 135 -3.28 -4.30 -0.50
CA MET A 135 -4.42 -4.56 -1.38
C MET A 135 -5.16 -5.75 -0.78
N THR A 136 -5.83 -5.53 0.33
CA THR A 136 -6.36 -6.60 1.20
C THR A 136 -7.40 -7.52 0.54
N ARG A 137 -7.96 -7.11 -0.61
CA ARG A 137 -8.83 -7.91 -1.50
C ARG A 137 -8.08 -8.67 -2.60
N CYS A 138 -6.76 -8.53 -2.64
CA CYS A 138 -5.86 -9.21 -3.57
C CYS A 138 -5.05 -10.24 -2.79
N TYR A 139 -4.79 -11.37 -3.42
CA TYR A 139 -4.09 -12.48 -2.78
C TYR A 139 -3.31 -13.30 -3.80
N TYR A 140 -2.39 -14.08 -3.27
CA TYR A 140 -1.68 -15.14 -3.98
C TYR A 140 -2.36 -16.47 -3.69
N SER A 141 -2.49 -17.28 -4.73
CA SER A 141 -3.06 -18.63 -4.66
C SER A 141 -2.41 -19.53 -5.71
N HIS A 142 -2.59 -20.84 -5.63
CA HIS A 142 -2.15 -21.76 -6.67
C HIS A 142 -3.13 -22.90 -6.90
N ASP A 143 -3.14 -23.45 -8.11
CA ASP A 143 -3.85 -24.69 -8.46
C ASP A 143 -2.95 -25.94 -8.37
N GLY A 144 -1.70 -25.75 -7.93
CA GLY A 144 -0.69 -26.80 -7.85
C GLY A 144 0.19 -26.92 -9.09
N GLU A 145 -0.16 -26.26 -10.19
CA GLU A 145 0.67 -26.14 -11.40
C GLU A 145 1.19 -24.71 -11.57
N ARG A 146 0.37 -23.71 -11.25
CA ARG A 146 0.68 -22.28 -11.42
C ARG A 146 0.32 -21.50 -10.17
N VAL A 147 1.07 -20.43 -9.95
CA VAL A 147 0.74 -19.41 -8.96
C VAL A 147 -0.02 -18.28 -9.64
N TYR A 148 -1.02 -17.74 -8.95
CA TYR A 148 -1.91 -16.68 -9.42
C TYR A 148 -1.86 -15.47 -8.49
N PHE A 149 -2.00 -14.28 -9.08
CA PHE A 149 -2.29 -13.04 -8.38
C PHE A 149 -3.40 -12.32 -9.14
N LEU A 150 -4.46 -11.91 -8.45
CA LEU A 150 -5.65 -11.32 -9.08
C LEU A 150 -6.28 -12.20 -10.18
N GLY A 151 -6.22 -13.52 -10.01
CA GLY A 151 -6.75 -14.46 -10.99
C GLY A 151 -5.92 -14.61 -12.26
N GLN A 152 -4.72 -14.01 -12.31
CA GLN A 152 -3.81 -14.11 -13.45
C GLN A 152 -2.56 -14.90 -13.03
N PRO A 153 -2.10 -15.86 -13.86
CA PRO A 153 -0.82 -16.52 -13.62
C PRO A 153 0.32 -15.50 -13.48
N LEU A 154 1.25 -15.78 -12.58
CA LEU A 154 2.43 -14.93 -12.43
C LEU A 154 3.26 -14.95 -13.71
N ALA A 155 3.59 -13.75 -14.18
CA ALA A 155 4.30 -13.54 -15.42
C ALA A 155 5.40 -12.49 -15.26
N ASP A 156 6.42 -12.59 -16.09
CA ASP A 156 7.48 -11.60 -16.15
C ASP A 156 7.03 -10.28 -16.76
N ARG A 157 7.98 -9.35 -16.91
CA ARG A 157 7.71 -8.00 -17.44
C ARG A 157 7.08 -8.00 -18.83
N ASP A 158 7.37 -9.01 -19.64
CA ASP A 158 6.89 -9.15 -21.02
C ASP A 158 5.61 -9.98 -21.10
N GLY A 159 5.11 -10.48 -19.97
CA GLY A 159 3.91 -11.29 -19.88
C GLY A 159 4.18 -12.78 -20.11
N LYS A 160 5.44 -13.22 -20.10
CA LYS A 160 5.78 -14.63 -20.22
C LYS A 160 5.54 -15.33 -18.87
N PRO A 161 4.89 -16.51 -18.86
CA PRO A 161 4.75 -17.31 -17.65
C PRO A 161 6.10 -17.60 -17.00
N MET A 162 6.16 -17.51 -15.68
CA MET A 162 7.36 -17.81 -14.90
C MET A 162 7.38 -19.27 -14.45
N ASP A 163 8.57 -19.85 -14.42
CA ASP A 163 8.79 -21.16 -13.80
C ASP A 163 8.86 -20.97 -12.27
N ILE A 164 7.75 -21.28 -11.61
CA ILE A 164 7.55 -21.12 -10.17
C ILE A 164 7.13 -22.48 -9.61
N ASP A 165 7.76 -22.92 -8.52
CA ASP A 165 7.31 -24.09 -7.77
C ASP A 165 6.14 -23.68 -6.86
N PRO A 166 4.88 -24.08 -7.17
CA PRO A 166 3.74 -23.62 -6.41
C PRO A 166 3.72 -24.19 -4.99
N ALA A 167 4.22 -25.42 -4.78
CA ALA A 167 4.13 -26.13 -3.52
C ALA A 167 4.98 -25.50 -2.41
N SER A 168 6.03 -24.79 -2.78
CA SER A 168 6.93 -24.09 -1.84
C SER A 168 6.79 -22.56 -1.92
N PHE A 169 5.90 -22.04 -2.78
CA PHE A 169 5.71 -20.62 -2.96
C PHE A 169 5.13 -19.99 -1.70
N ARG A 170 5.78 -18.95 -1.21
CA ARG A 170 5.42 -18.23 0.00
C ARG A 170 5.65 -16.75 -0.14
N TRP A 171 4.83 -15.98 0.57
CA TRP A 171 5.04 -14.56 0.74
C TRP A 171 6.08 -14.34 1.85
N LEU A 172 7.07 -13.49 1.59
CA LEU A 172 8.10 -13.16 2.57
C LEU A 172 7.77 -11.87 3.34
N GLY A 173 7.02 -10.95 2.73
CA GLY A 173 6.75 -9.63 3.28
C GLY A 173 6.73 -8.55 2.20
N GLY A 174 5.87 -7.55 2.37
CA GLY A 174 5.73 -6.47 1.40
C GLY A 174 5.47 -6.96 -0.02
N ARG A 175 6.38 -6.63 -0.94
CA ARG A 175 6.32 -6.99 -2.37
C ARG A 175 7.29 -8.12 -2.74
N TRP A 176 7.74 -8.89 -1.75
CA TRP A 176 8.75 -9.93 -1.88
C TRP A 176 8.16 -11.32 -1.60
N LEU A 177 8.51 -12.27 -2.45
CA LEU A 177 8.01 -13.65 -2.43
C LEU A 177 9.17 -14.62 -2.68
N ALA A 178 8.97 -15.90 -2.42
CA ALA A 178 9.95 -16.93 -2.77
C ALA A 178 9.27 -18.27 -3.01
N ASP A 179 9.91 -19.13 -3.81
CA ASP A 179 9.65 -20.58 -3.83
C ASP A 179 10.92 -21.31 -3.38
N ALA A 180 11.00 -22.63 -3.53
CA ALA A 180 12.14 -23.47 -3.18
C ALA A 180 13.45 -23.09 -3.92
N ARG A 181 13.34 -22.34 -5.03
CA ARG A 181 14.43 -22.11 -5.98
C ARG A 181 14.87 -20.65 -6.01
N HIS A 182 13.95 -19.71 -5.89
CA HIS A 182 14.16 -18.30 -6.17
C HIS A 182 13.49 -17.39 -5.14
N VAL A 183 14.02 -16.18 -5.04
CA VAL A 183 13.31 -15.02 -4.48
C VAL A 183 12.76 -14.20 -5.65
N TYR A 184 11.56 -13.67 -5.47
CA TYR A 184 10.85 -12.86 -6.45
C TYR A 184 10.53 -11.49 -5.90
N GLY A 185 10.66 -10.46 -6.74
CA GLY A 185 10.10 -9.14 -6.48
C GLY A 185 8.88 -8.89 -7.36
N GLN A 186 7.85 -8.24 -6.81
CA GLN A 186 6.70 -7.77 -7.58
C GLN A 186 6.98 -6.35 -8.10
N GLY A 187 7.07 -6.22 -9.43
CA GLY A 187 7.16 -4.93 -10.13
C GLY A 187 5.78 -4.37 -10.51
N GLN A 188 5.75 -3.10 -10.89
CA GLN A 188 4.54 -2.42 -11.38
C GLN A 188 4.87 -1.54 -12.59
N LEU A 189 4.02 -1.57 -13.61
CA LEU A 189 4.06 -0.70 -14.78
C LEU A 189 2.78 0.14 -14.85
N GLY A 190 2.92 1.41 -15.23
CA GLY A 190 1.80 2.33 -15.38
C GLY A 190 1.29 2.93 -14.07
N GLY A 191 0.73 4.15 -14.16
CA GLY A 191 0.15 4.86 -13.01
C GLY A 191 -1.34 4.60 -12.84
N ALA A 192 -2.16 5.02 -13.82
CA ALA A 192 -3.62 4.97 -13.72
C ALA A 192 -4.23 3.56 -13.80
N ARG A 193 -3.54 2.63 -14.49
CA ARG A 193 -3.94 1.22 -14.60
C ARG A 193 -2.70 0.35 -14.38
N PRO A 194 -2.39 0.01 -13.12
CA PRO A 194 -1.17 -0.70 -12.82
C PRO A 194 -1.23 -2.13 -13.39
N ARG A 195 -0.20 -2.50 -14.14
CA ARG A 195 0.08 -3.90 -14.52
C ARG A 195 1.20 -4.41 -13.61
N TYR A 196 0.92 -5.47 -12.87
CA TYR A 196 1.91 -6.15 -12.05
C TYR A 196 2.67 -7.18 -12.88
N TYR A 197 3.94 -7.37 -12.55
CA TYR A 197 4.80 -8.41 -13.09
C TYR A 197 5.75 -8.88 -11.99
N TRP A 198 6.38 -10.02 -12.17
CA TRP A 198 7.34 -10.56 -11.23
C TRP A 198 8.69 -10.75 -11.91
N TYR A 199 9.75 -10.70 -11.12
CA TYR A 199 11.10 -10.93 -11.60
C TYR A 199 11.86 -11.73 -10.55
N ILE A 200 12.79 -12.58 -11.01
CA ILE A 200 13.71 -13.29 -10.13
C ILE A 200 14.74 -12.29 -9.61
N VAL A 201 14.97 -12.29 -8.30
CA VAL A 201 16.03 -11.49 -7.68
C VAL A 201 17.35 -12.21 -7.88
N ASP A 202 18.19 -11.66 -8.76
CA ASP A 202 19.49 -12.24 -9.07
C ASP A 202 20.39 -12.33 -7.82
N ASP A 203 21.08 -13.47 -7.69
CA ASP A 203 22.00 -13.81 -6.60
C ASP A 203 21.43 -13.72 -5.17
N ALA A 204 20.10 -13.79 -4.99
CA ALA A 204 19.50 -13.74 -3.67
C ALA A 204 19.90 -14.95 -2.81
N ASP A 205 20.45 -14.68 -1.63
CA ASP A 205 20.63 -15.69 -0.58
C ASP A 205 19.26 -15.92 0.10
N ARG A 206 18.56 -16.93 -0.42
CA ARG A 206 17.17 -17.22 -0.09
C ARG A 206 16.94 -17.58 1.37
N ASP A 207 17.94 -18.14 2.04
CA ASP A 207 17.84 -18.57 3.44
C ASP A 207 17.96 -17.40 4.41
N THR A 208 18.60 -16.32 3.99
CA THR A 208 18.80 -15.11 4.81
C THR A 208 18.02 -13.88 4.30
N PHE A 209 17.27 -14.05 3.21
CA PHE A 209 16.51 -12.97 2.59
C PHE A 209 15.41 -12.43 3.51
N THR A 210 15.54 -11.16 3.86
CA THR A 210 14.68 -10.43 4.79
C THR A 210 14.08 -9.21 4.08
N PRO A 211 12.78 -9.22 3.79
CA PRO A 211 12.05 -8.02 3.38
C PRO A 211 12.09 -6.96 4.48
N LEU A 212 12.37 -5.72 4.12
CA LEU A 212 12.41 -4.60 5.07
C LEU A 212 11.20 -3.68 4.91
N ASN A 213 10.74 -3.47 3.68
CA ASN A 213 9.48 -2.80 3.36
C ASN A 213 9.01 -3.16 1.94
N PHE A 214 8.08 -2.39 1.36
CA PHE A 214 7.59 -2.64 -0.01
C PHE A 214 8.63 -2.46 -1.10
N ARG A 215 9.77 -1.83 -0.80
CA ARG A 215 10.78 -1.45 -1.78
C ARG A 215 12.17 -2.00 -1.49
N TYR A 216 12.48 -2.28 -0.24
CA TYR A 216 13.79 -2.72 0.20
C TYR A 216 13.71 -4.09 0.84
N ALA A 217 14.76 -4.86 0.61
CA ALA A 217 15.06 -6.11 1.28
C ALA A 217 16.57 -6.23 1.43
N ARG A 218 17.02 -7.21 2.21
CA ARG A 218 18.43 -7.56 2.34
C ARG A 218 18.59 -9.06 2.51
N ASP A 219 19.78 -9.55 2.26
CA ASP A 219 20.21 -10.86 2.70
C ASP A 219 21.56 -10.75 3.44
N ALA A 220 22.21 -11.87 3.73
CA ALA A 220 23.50 -11.85 4.42
C ALA A 220 24.65 -11.19 3.61
N ARG A 221 24.47 -10.93 2.31
CA ARG A 221 25.53 -10.51 1.38
C ARG A 221 25.30 -9.12 0.79
N ARG A 222 24.05 -8.67 0.64
CA ARG A 222 23.70 -7.40 0.00
C ARG A 222 22.28 -6.94 0.34
N ALA A 223 21.97 -5.71 -0.07
CA ALA A 223 20.63 -5.18 -0.04
C ALA A 223 20.02 -5.12 -1.45
N TYR A 224 18.72 -4.92 -1.51
CA TYR A 224 17.94 -4.95 -2.74
C TYR A 224 16.95 -3.79 -2.78
N TYR A 225 16.69 -3.32 -3.99
CA TYR A 225 15.59 -2.42 -4.29
C TYR A 225 14.63 -3.08 -5.29
N ILE A 226 13.32 -2.85 -5.14
CA ILE A 226 12.20 -3.55 -5.83
C ILE A 226 12.17 -3.45 -7.36
N THR A 227 13.15 -2.81 -7.98
CA THR A 227 13.35 -2.83 -9.44
C THR A 227 14.36 -3.89 -9.88
N GLY A 228 14.65 -4.88 -9.02
CA GLY A 228 15.72 -5.87 -9.23
C GLY A 228 17.13 -5.33 -9.04
N LYS A 229 17.26 -4.08 -8.56
CA LYS A 229 18.57 -3.46 -8.35
C LYS A 229 19.22 -4.03 -7.09
N SER A 230 20.33 -4.74 -7.25
CA SER A 230 21.24 -5.06 -6.15
C SER A 230 21.94 -3.79 -5.64
N ILE A 231 21.92 -3.59 -4.33
CA ILE A 231 22.65 -2.56 -3.61
C ILE A 231 23.81 -3.24 -2.90
N ARG A 232 25.03 -3.04 -3.43
CA ARG A 232 26.26 -3.51 -2.80
C ARG A 232 26.52 -2.64 -1.57
N SER A 233 26.14 -3.17 -0.40
CA SER A 233 26.52 -2.64 0.90
C SER A 233 27.71 -3.43 1.43
N THR A 234 28.66 -2.74 2.06
CA THR A 234 29.73 -3.31 2.87
C THR A 234 29.23 -3.83 4.22
N HIS A 235 28.04 -3.38 4.64
CA HIS A 235 27.39 -3.75 5.90
C HIS A 235 25.91 -4.15 5.68
N PRO A 236 25.61 -5.23 4.94
CA PRO A 236 24.24 -5.69 4.71
C PRO A 236 23.46 -5.90 6.00
N GLU A 237 24.13 -6.36 7.06
CA GLU A 237 23.56 -6.58 8.39
C GLU A 237 23.05 -5.31 9.07
N SER A 238 23.57 -4.13 8.69
CA SER A 238 23.10 -2.84 9.17
C SER A 238 22.05 -2.18 8.27
N PHE A 239 21.76 -2.78 7.11
CA PHE A 239 20.88 -2.15 6.13
C PHE A 239 19.44 -2.11 6.67
N GLU A 240 18.90 -0.91 6.83
CA GLU A 240 17.58 -0.67 7.42
C GLU A 240 16.81 0.41 6.67
N VAL A 241 15.49 0.43 6.86
CA VAL A 241 14.62 1.48 6.32
C VAL A 241 14.69 2.71 7.22
N VAL A 242 14.89 3.89 6.62
CA VAL A 242 14.73 5.16 7.33
C VAL A 242 13.27 5.55 7.19
N PRO A 243 12.47 5.65 8.26
CA PRO A 243 11.05 5.96 8.14
C PRO A 243 10.85 7.36 7.57
N GLU A 244 9.92 7.49 6.62
CA GLU A 244 9.34 8.80 6.33
C GLU A 244 8.38 9.19 7.46
N VAL A 245 7.98 10.46 7.52
CA VAL A 245 7.08 10.95 8.57
C VAL A 245 5.84 11.55 7.92
N ARG A 246 4.67 10.98 8.23
CA ARG A 246 3.37 11.57 7.89
C ARG A 246 2.98 12.57 8.96
N LEU A 247 2.85 13.82 8.56
CA LEU A 247 2.36 14.89 9.43
C LEU A 247 0.83 14.98 9.30
N ASN A 248 0.10 14.46 10.29
CA ASN A 248 -1.36 14.47 10.30
C ASN A 248 -1.90 15.61 11.18
N PHE A 249 -2.29 16.71 10.53
CA PHE A 249 -2.82 17.89 11.22
C PHE A 249 -4.24 17.71 11.76
N ARG A 250 -4.96 16.63 11.40
CA ARG A 250 -6.34 16.39 11.87
C ARG A 250 -6.37 15.80 13.28
N ASP A 251 -5.48 14.88 13.58
CA ASP A 251 -5.37 14.19 14.89
C ASP A 251 -4.07 14.53 15.64
N ILE A 252 -3.27 15.46 15.11
CA ILE A 252 -2.07 16.01 15.73
C ILE A 252 -0.96 14.95 15.87
N SER A 253 -0.93 13.94 14.98
CA SER A 253 0.09 12.88 15.01
C SER A 253 1.23 13.06 14.00
N GLN A 254 2.38 12.48 14.35
CA GLN A 254 3.53 12.31 13.45
C GLN A 254 3.78 10.80 13.28
N ASP A 255 3.26 10.23 12.21
CA ASP A 255 3.27 8.78 12.04
C ASP A 255 4.50 8.35 11.21
N PRO A 256 5.36 7.46 11.72
CA PRO A 256 6.43 6.88 10.92
C PRO A 256 5.85 5.98 9.82
N LEU A 257 6.27 6.20 8.59
CA LEU A 257 5.89 5.43 7.42
C LEU A 257 7.04 4.50 7.01
N VAL A 258 7.13 3.32 7.64
CA VAL A 258 8.20 2.34 7.35
C VAL A 258 7.90 1.60 6.04
N ASP A 259 6.70 1.05 5.91
CA ASP A 259 6.31 0.18 4.80
C ASP A 259 6.42 0.85 3.43
N THR A 260 6.05 2.13 3.38
CA THR A 260 6.06 2.94 2.16
C THR A 260 7.29 3.83 2.03
N SER A 261 8.24 3.79 2.97
CA SER A 261 9.43 4.65 2.88
C SER A 261 10.24 4.37 1.63
N VAL A 262 10.71 5.45 1.00
CA VAL A 262 11.66 5.40 -0.13
C VAL A 262 13.11 5.55 0.31
N PHE A 263 13.36 5.75 1.61
CA PHE A 263 14.67 5.90 2.21
C PHE A 263 15.14 4.63 2.93
N ALA A 264 16.42 4.33 2.79
CA ALA A 264 17.10 3.29 3.55
C ALA A 264 18.52 3.76 3.87
N ARG A 265 19.19 3.10 4.80
CA ARG A 265 20.60 3.35 5.09
C ARG A 265 21.31 2.06 5.49
N ASP A 266 22.62 2.06 5.33
CA ASP A 266 23.53 1.17 6.04
C ASP A 266 24.47 2.03 6.90
N ARG A 267 25.50 1.43 7.49
CA ARG A 267 26.50 2.13 8.31
C ARG A 267 27.24 3.25 7.56
N ASP A 268 27.37 3.16 6.24
CA ASP A 268 28.23 4.05 5.44
C ASP A 268 27.43 5.02 4.55
N HIS A 269 26.18 4.69 4.22
CA HIS A 269 25.42 5.33 3.16
C HIS A 269 23.93 5.47 3.46
N VAL A 270 23.36 6.57 2.99
CA VAL A 270 21.91 6.74 2.82
C VAL A 270 21.53 6.47 1.38
N TYR A 271 20.37 5.85 1.17
CA TYR A 271 19.80 5.51 -0.11
C TYR A 271 18.41 6.16 -0.25
N PHE A 272 18.15 6.68 -1.44
CA PHE A 272 16.87 7.25 -1.86
C PHE A 272 16.47 6.60 -3.18
N TYR A 273 15.31 5.92 -3.21
CA TYR A 273 14.88 5.08 -4.35
C TYR A 273 15.97 4.11 -4.83
N GLY A 274 16.59 3.40 -3.89
CA GLY A 274 17.66 2.43 -4.16
C GLY A 274 18.97 3.04 -4.67
N THR A 275 19.11 4.36 -4.65
CA THR A 275 20.31 5.06 -5.14
C THR A 275 20.97 5.83 -4.01
N ARG A 276 22.29 5.75 -3.92
CA ARG A 276 23.06 6.43 -2.87
C ARG A 276 22.82 7.94 -2.92
N LEU A 277 22.35 8.50 -1.81
CA LEU A 277 22.24 9.94 -1.59
C LEU A 277 23.63 10.47 -1.22
N ARG A 278 24.33 11.07 -2.19
CA ARG A 278 25.75 11.40 -2.05
C ARG A 278 25.99 12.42 -0.93
N GLY A 279 26.88 12.03 -0.02
CA GLY A 279 27.36 12.86 1.08
C GLY A 279 26.32 13.14 2.18
N ALA A 280 25.24 12.36 2.24
CA ALA A 280 24.44 12.26 3.44
C ALA A 280 25.16 11.39 4.48
N ASP A 281 25.17 11.84 5.73
CA ASP A 281 25.67 11.11 6.88
C ASP A 281 24.59 10.13 7.40
N PRO A 282 24.77 8.81 7.24
CA PRO A 282 23.78 7.82 7.67
C PRO A 282 23.50 7.86 9.17
N ALA A 283 24.48 8.23 10.01
CA ALA A 283 24.33 8.20 11.46
C ALA A 283 23.32 9.25 11.95
N THR A 284 23.25 10.40 11.29
CA THR A 284 22.43 11.55 11.70
C THR A 284 21.26 11.85 10.75
N PHE A 285 21.19 11.16 9.60
CA PHE A 285 20.13 11.35 8.62
C PHE A 285 18.75 10.96 9.15
N ARG A 286 17.77 11.84 8.93
CA ARG A 286 16.35 11.63 9.23
C ARG A 286 15.43 12.42 8.30
N VAL A 287 14.25 11.88 8.05
CA VAL A 287 13.16 12.56 7.34
C VAL A 287 12.37 13.41 8.33
N LEU A 288 12.07 14.66 7.97
CA LEU A 288 11.33 15.62 8.81
C LEU A 288 9.84 15.70 8.43
N GLY A 289 9.46 15.11 7.30
CA GLY A 289 8.13 15.24 6.69
C GLY A 289 8.07 16.36 5.65
N ASN A 290 6.93 16.45 4.96
CA ASN A 290 6.62 17.52 3.99
C ASN A 290 7.68 17.73 2.89
N GLY A 291 8.32 16.65 2.42
CA GLY A 291 9.36 16.76 1.41
C GLY A 291 10.79 16.99 1.93
N TYR A 292 10.98 17.20 3.25
CA TYR A 292 12.28 17.55 3.82
C TYR A 292 12.95 16.41 4.59
N SER A 293 14.28 16.40 4.52
CA SER A 293 15.15 15.54 5.33
C SER A 293 16.44 16.29 5.65
N ARG A 294 17.11 15.91 6.73
CA ARG A 294 18.41 16.47 7.09
C ARG A 294 19.31 15.42 7.71
N ASP A 295 20.60 15.69 7.67
CA ASP A 295 21.58 15.10 8.56
C ASP A 295 22.18 16.23 9.43
N ALA A 296 23.33 15.99 10.08
CA ALA A 296 23.98 16.98 10.92
C ALA A 296 24.50 18.23 10.16
N GLN A 297 24.69 18.17 8.84
CA GLN A 297 25.38 19.20 8.07
C GLN A 297 24.57 19.72 6.86
N ARG A 298 23.58 18.96 6.40
CA ARG A 298 22.91 19.17 5.11
C ARG A 298 21.42 18.94 5.23
N VAL A 299 20.70 19.58 4.31
CA VAL A 299 19.25 19.51 4.20
C VAL A 299 18.87 19.24 2.75
N TRP A 300 17.92 18.34 2.55
CA TRP A 300 17.41 18.00 1.22
C TRP A 300 15.91 18.20 1.14
N PHE A 301 15.46 18.59 -0.06
CA PHE A 301 14.07 18.57 -0.47
C PHE A 301 13.86 17.52 -1.56
N HIS A 302 13.21 16.42 -1.23
CA HIS A 302 13.21 15.21 -2.07
C HIS A 302 12.21 15.22 -3.23
N ASP A 303 11.11 15.97 -3.13
CA ASP A 303 10.15 16.12 -4.24
C ASP A 303 10.81 16.74 -5.48
N ALA A 304 11.78 17.65 -5.27
CA ALA A 304 12.61 18.22 -6.33
C ALA A 304 14.02 17.61 -6.42
N LYS A 305 14.30 16.52 -5.69
CA LYS A 305 15.63 15.86 -5.62
C LYS A 305 16.79 16.82 -5.38
N ARG A 306 16.61 17.77 -4.46
CA ARG A 306 17.50 18.92 -4.29
C ARG A 306 18.23 18.88 -2.95
N LEU A 307 19.53 19.20 -2.96
CA LEU A 307 20.29 19.66 -1.79
C LEU A 307 20.05 21.17 -1.61
N ILE A 308 19.70 21.60 -0.40
CA ILE A 308 19.44 23.01 -0.09
C ILE A 308 20.74 23.68 0.35
N GLU A 309 21.42 24.32 -0.59
CA GLU A 309 22.70 25.00 -0.35
C GLU A 309 22.55 26.15 0.65
N GLY A 310 23.45 26.20 1.64
CA GLY A 310 23.49 27.26 2.66
C GLY A 310 22.36 27.20 3.70
N ALA A 311 21.58 26.11 3.75
CA ALA A 311 20.68 25.85 4.87
C ALA A 311 21.47 25.57 6.16
N ASP A 312 20.98 26.11 7.27
CA ASP A 312 21.50 25.78 8.60
C ASP A 312 20.86 24.48 9.07
N ALA A 313 21.52 23.36 8.74
CA ALA A 313 21.02 22.02 9.07
C ALA A 313 20.78 21.80 10.56
N ALA A 314 21.57 22.43 11.45
CA ALA A 314 21.44 22.28 12.89
C ALA A 314 20.11 22.85 13.39
N THR A 315 19.67 23.98 12.82
CA THR A 315 18.44 24.68 13.23
C THR A 315 17.25 24.45 12.30
N PHE A 316 17.41 23.68 11.22
CA PHE A 316 16.34 23.41 10.25
C PHE A 316 15.13 22.70 10.86
N ARG A 317 13.94 23.27 10.65
CA ARG A 317 12.65 22.82 11.18
C ARG A 317 11.56 22.83 10.11
N VAL A 318 10.66 21.86 10.20
CA VAL A 318 9.39 21.80 9.49
C VAL A 318 8.29 21.98 10.54
N PRO A 319 7.30 22.87 10.34
CA PRO A 319 6.14 22.94 11.24
C PRO A 319 5.44 21.59 11.32
N VAL A 320 5.28 21.06 12.53
CA VAL A 320 4.66 19.76 12.78
C VAL A 320 3.24 19.92 13.33
N PRO A 321 2.40 18.86 13.31
CA PRO A 321 1.08 18.91 13.89
C PRO A 321 1.12 19.34 15.36
N GLY A 322 0.21 20.24 15.73
CA GLY A 322 0.17 20.87 17.07
C GLY A 322 0.88 22.23 17.14
N GLU A 323 1.77 22.54 16.19
CA GLU A 323 2.38 23.87 16.06
C GLU A 323 1.54 24.77 15.13
N PRO A 324 1.51 26.10 15.34
CA PRO A 324 0.88 27.01 14.39
C PRO A 324 1.55 26.91 13.01
N HIS A 325 0.76 26.56 12.00
CA HIS A 325 1.25 26.37 10.65
C HIS A 325 1.09 27.67 9.83
N PRO A 326 2.10 28.11 9.05
CA PRO A 326 2.07 29.39 8.33
C PRO A 326 1.13 29.42 7.10
N GLY A 327 0.26 28.41 6.95
CA GLY A 327 -0.62 28.26 5.79
C GLY A 327 0.07 27.94 4.46
N ILE A 328 1.39 27.65 4.47
CA ILE A 328 2.19 27.43 3.26
C ILE A 328 2.56 25.95 3.12
N ARG A 329 2.19 25.32 1.99
CA ARG A 329 2.57 23.93 1.70
C ARG A 329 4.08 23.80 1.53
N SER A 330 4.65 22.65 1.89
CA SER A 330 6.09 22.37 1.73
C SER A 330 6.98 23.46 2.37
N CYS A 331 6.53 24.07 3.46
CA CYS A 331 7.29 25.10 4.14
C CYS A 331 8.25 24.50 5.16
N ALA A 332 9.38 25.18 5.34
CA ALA A 332 10.35 24.92 6.39
C ALA A 332 11.06 26.21 6.76
N THR A 333 11.79 26.21 7.86
CA THR A 333 12.60 27.36 8.29
C THR A 333 13.85 26.87 8.99
N ASP A 334 14.91 27.66 8.93
CA ASP A 334 16.06 27.57 9.83
C ASP A 334 16.30 28.94 10.47
N ARG A 335 17.39 29.08 11.23
CA ARG A 335 17.75 30.35 11.88
C ARG A 335 18.00 31.49 10.89
N LEU A 336 18.40 31.17 9.67
CA LEU A 336 18.85 32.12 8.65
C LEU A 336 17.71 32.59 7.75
N ARG A 337 16.75 31.72 7.42
CA ARG A 337 15.65 32.02 6.48
C ARG A 337 14.53 30.98 6.51
N SER A 338 13.45 31.26 5.77
CA SER A 338 12.40 30.27 5.46
C SER A 338 12.53 29.72 4.04
N TYR A 339 11.85 28.59 3.80
CA TYR A 339 11.90 27.82 2.57
C TYR A 339 10.49 27.39 2.15
N VAL A 340 10.27 27.32 0.83
CA VAL A 340 9.10 26.71 0.19
C VAL A 340 9.60 25.86 -0.97
N ASP A 341 9.20 24.58 -1.00
CA ASP A 341 9.68 23.60 -1.99
C ASP A 341 11.23 23.55 -2.11
N GLY A 342 11.90 23.70 -0.96
CA GLY A 342 13.35 23.76 -0.85
C GLY A 342 14.01 25.02 -1.42
N LEU A 343 13.23 26.07 -1.75
CA LEU A 343 13.73 27.36 -2.22
C LEU A 343 13.65 28.41 -1.10
N PRO A 344 14.73 29.18 -0.86
CA PRO A 344 14.71 30.24 0.14
C PRO A 344 13.70 31.32 -0.22
N GLN A 345 13.00 31.84 0.78
CA GLN A 345 12.01 32.90 0.60
C GLN A 345 12.52 34.26 1.09
N PRO A 346 12.15 35.37 0.41
CA PRO A 346 12.36 36.70 0.95
C PRO A 346 11.60 36.89 2.27
N ALA A 347 12.28 37.40 3.30
CA ALA A 347 11.77 37.48 4.66
C ALA A 347 10.50 38.33 4.74
N GLU A 348 10.47 39.46 4.03
CA GLU A 348 9.36 40.40 3.98
C GLU A 348 8.07 39.78 3.43
N LYS A 349 8.18 38.79 2.53
CA LYS A 349 7.01 38.13 1.93
C LYS A 349 6.34 37.13 2.86
N VAL A 350 7.11 36.56 3.78
CA VAL A 350 6.67 35.44 4.61
C VAL A 350 6.57 35.79 6.10
N LEU A 351 7.00 36.99 6.49
CA LEU A 351 7.04 37.48 7.87
C LEU A 351 5.71 37.30 8.61
N ASP A 352 4.61 37.79 8.02
CA ASP A 352 3.29 37.75 8.63
C ASP A 352 2.74 36.31 8.74
N GLY A 353 3.04 35.46 7.75
CA GLY A 353 2.62 34.05 7.75
C GLY A 353 3.33 33.23 8.84
N TRP A 354 4.59 33.53 9.11
CA TRP A 354 5.38 32.83 10.13
C TRP A 354 5.19 33.37 11.56
N ARG A 355 4.53 34.53 11.74
CA ARG A 355 4.33 35.13 13.06
C ARG A 355 3.74 34.15 14.10
N PRO A 356 2.63 33.43 13.83
CA PRO A 356 2.06 32.52 14.82
C PRO A 356 3.03 31.40 15.26
N PHE A 357 3.87 30.92 14.34
CA PHE A 357 4.86 29.90 14.64
C PHE A 357 5.95 30.43 15.60
N PHE A 358 6.50 31.61 15.32
CA PHE A 358 7.55 32.19 16.15
C PHE A 358 7.03 32.71 17.51
N GLU A 359 5.79 33.21 17.57
CA GLU A 359 5.15 33.57 18.84
C GLU A 359 4.88 32.34 19.72
N PHE A 360 4.58 31.19 19.11
CA PHE A 360 4.42 29.92 19.82
C PHE A 360 5.75 29.35 20.33
N HIS A 361 6.81 29.44 19.52
CA HIS A 361 8.16 29.00 19.90
C HIS A 361 8.97 30.14 20.54
N ALA A 362 8.53 30.60 21.71
CA ALA A 362 9.19 31.66 22.47
C ALA A 362 10.61 31.30 22.96
N ASP A 363 10.99 30.01 22.88
CA ASP A 363 12.35 29.52 23.12
C ASP A 363 13.33 29.89 22.00
N LEU A 364 12.83 30.23 20.81
CA LEU A 364 13.67 30.65 19.69
C LEU A 364 14.00 32.14 19.81
N SER A 365 15.27 32.49 19.64
CA SER A 365 15.73 33.88 19.63
C SER A 365 16.82 34.08 18.57
N ASP A 366 16.91 35.30 18.04
CA ASP A 366 17.86 35.65 16.96
C ASP A 366 17.72 34.76 15.70
N TRP A 367 16.46 34.58 15.29
CA TRP A 367 16.10 34.01 13.99
C TRP A 367 15.82 35.13 12.99
N TRP A 368 15.85 34.81 11.70
CA TRP A 368 15.54 35.76 10.62
C TRP A 368 14.24 36.52 10.87
N TRP A 369 13.22 35.83 11.40
CA TRP A 369 11.92 36.42 11.68
C TRP A 369 12.01 37.52 12.74
N HIS A 370 12.72 37.28 13.84
CA HIS A 370 12.92 38.27 14.91
C HIS A 370 13.67 39.50 14.39
N ARG A 371 14.74 39.29 13.61
CA ARG A 371 15.53 40.37 13.01
C ARG A 371 14.69 41.21 12.05
N GLU A 372 13.82 40.57 11.26
CA GLU A 372 12.98 41.27 10.29
C GLU A 372 11.79 41.98 10.95
N ALA A 373 11.17 41.37 11.97
CA ALA A 373 10.13 42.01 12.77
C ALA A 373 10.63 43.30 13.43
N ALA A 374 11.86 43.28 13.97
CA ALA A 374 12.50 44.45 14.58
C ALA A 374 12.90 45.55 13.58
N ARG A 375 12.99 45.27 12.28
CA ARG A 375 13.22 46.28 11.24
C ARG A 375 11.93 46.95 10.77
N ARG A 376 10.80 46.25 10.89
CA ARG A 376 9.48 46.69 10.42
C ARG A 376 8.72 47.50 11.48
N GLY A 377 8.94 47.19 12.76
CA GLY A 377 8.47 47.99 13.90
C GLY A 377 9.42 49.14 14.20
#